data_AF-A0A9Q4GHU1-F1
#
_entry.id   AF-A0A9Q4GHU1-F1
#
_cell.length_a   1.000
_cell.length_b   1.000
_cell.length_c   1.000
_cell.angle_alpha   90.00
_cell.angle_beta   90.00
_cell.angle_gamma   90.00
#
_symmetry.space_group_name_H-M   'P 1'
#
loop_
_entity.id
_entity.type
_entity.pdbx_description
1 polymer ?
#
loop_
_entity_poly.entity_id
_entity_poly.type
_entity_poly.pdbx_seq_one_letter_code
_entity_poly.pdbx_strand_id
1 'polypeptide(L)'
;MGTKLNEIHGLLEELEYPVTGEEAIESIGETTLLLADGEESLGRVISEINDESFGSATELEEEIYANLPTEAVGEPGQSEGDA
;
A
#
# COMPACT_ATOMS: atom_id res chain seq x y z
N MET A 1 -13.85 -8.05 3.29
CA MET A 1 -13.86 -7.19 4.50
C MET A 1 -12.79 -6.16 4.24
N GLY A 2 -13.14 -4.87 4.19
CA GLY A 2 -12.20 -3.83 3.75
C GLY A 2 -11.35 -3.30 4.92
N THR A 3 -10.11 -2.90 4.62
CA THR A 3 -9.14 -2.36 5.58
C THR A 3 -8.84 -0.91 5.22
N LYS A 4 -8.70 -0.05 6.22
CA LYS A 4 -8.32 1.35 5.99
C LYS A 4 -6.84 1.47 5.70
N LEU A 5 -6.47 2.50 4.95
CA LEU A 5 -5.07 2.78 4.64
C LEU A 5 -4.20 3.03 5.89
N ASN A 6 -4.75 3.55 6.99
CA ASN A 6 -4.01 3.68 8.26
C ASN A 6 -3.84 2.37 9.03
N GLU A 7 -4.57 1.31 8.66
CA GLU A 7 -4.56 0.01 9.32
C GLU A 7 -3.82 -1.05 8.48
N ILE A 8 -3.46 -0.72 7.22
CA ILE A 8 -2.73 -1.63 6.33
C ILE A 8 -1.36 -1.99 6.87
N HIS A 9 -0.68 -1.08 7.56
CA HIS A 9 0.65 -1.31 8.12
C HIS A 9 0.70 -2.61 8.93
N GLY A 10 -0.31 -2.86 9.78
CA GLY A 10 -0.38 -4.09 10.57
C GLY A 10 -0.48 -5.35 9.70
N LEU A 11 -1.20 -5.31 8.57
CA LEU A 11 -1.27 -6.42 7.62
C LEU A 11 0.07 -6.66 6.92
N LEU A 12 0.79 -5.59 6.61
CA LEU A 12 2.12 -5.68 5.99
C LEU A 12 3.13 -6.26 6.98
N GLU A 13 3.04 -5.92 8.27
CA GLU A 13 3.89 -6.49 9.33
C GLU A 13 3.65 -8.00 9.55
N GLU A 14 2.49 -8.53 9.17
CA GLU A 14 2.20 -9.97 9.25
C GLU A 14 2.87 -10.80 8.15
N LEU A 15 3.43 -10.16 7.11
CA LEU A 15 4.16 -10.84 6.03
C LEU A 15 5.58 -11.26 6.45
N GLU A 16 6.07 -12.34 5.85
CA GLU A 16 7.44 -12.79 6.01
C GLU A 16 8.38 -12.09 5.02
N TYR A 17 9.29 -11.26 5.54
CA TYR A 17 10.26 -10.52 4.73
C TYR A 17 11.58 -11.30 4.55
N PRO A 18 12.22 -11.21 3.37
CA PRO A 18 11.79 -10.46 2.18
C PRO A 18 10.61 -11.13 1.45
N VAL A 19 9.63 -10.32 1.01
CA VAL A 19 8.41 -10.77 0.32
C VAL A 19 8.39 -10.23 -1.10
N THR A 20 7.92 -11.01 -2.08
CA THR A 20 7.74 -10.52 -3.46
C THR A 20 6.36 -9.90 -3.63
N GLY A 21 6.20 -9.07 -4.67
CA GLY A 21 4.87 -8.54 -5.03
C GLY A 21 3.84 -9.65 -5.24
N GLU A 22 4.22 -10.75 -5.89
CA GLU A 22 3.35 -11.92 -6.08
C GLU A 22 2.93 -12.56 -4.75
N GLU A 23 3.88 -12.82 -3.84
CA GLU A 23 3.59 -13.44 -2.53
C GLU A 23 2.71 -12.52 -1.66
N ALA A 24 2.94 -11.21 -1.73
CA ALA A 24 2.09 -10.22 -1.07
C ALA A 24 0.68 -10.19 -1.68
N ILE A 25 0.53 -10.29 -3.01
CA ILE A 25 -0.78 -10.38 -3.66
C ILE A 25 -1.51 -11.67 -3.24
N GLU A 26 -0.80 -12.80 -3.15
CA GLU A 26 -1.41 -14.06 -2.70
C GLU A 26 -1.83 -14.02 -1.23
N SER A 27 -1.07 -13.34 -0.38
CA SER A 27 -1.34 -13.27 1.06
C SER A 27 -2.39 -12.22 1.43
N ILE A 28 -2.28 -11.02 0.87
CA ILE A 28 -3.09 -9.84 1.25
C ILE A 28 -3.76 -9.15 0.06
N GLY A 29 -3.54 -9.60 -1.17
CA GLY A 29 -4.09 -8.95 -2.37
C GLY A 29 -5.61 -9.03 -2.52
N GLU A 30 -6.25 -10.02 -1.87
CA GLU A 30 -7.72 -10.08 -1.73
C GLU A 30 -8.29 -8.99 -0.81
N THR A 31 -7.43 -8.26 -0.09
CA THR A 31 -7.84 -7.16 0.78
C THR A 31 -8.26 -5.95 -0.04
N THR A 32 -9.42 -5.40 0.29
CA THR A 32 -9.90 -4.14 -0.28
C THR A 32 -9.45 -2.98 0.62
N LEU A 33 -8.66 -2.07 0.06
CA LEU A 33 -8.31 -0.80 0.68
C LEU A 33 -9.50 0.15 0.63
N LEU A 34 -9.87 0.69 1.78
CA LEU A 34 -10.87 1.77 1.90
C LEU A 34 -10.13 3.11 1.89
N LEU A 35 -10.31 3.86 0.80
CA LEU A 35 -9.71 5.16 0.52
C LEU A 35 -10.73 6.28 0.75
N ALA A 36 -10.28 7.54 0.67
CA ALA A 36 -11.15 8.69 0.86
C ALA A 36 -12.12 8.90 -0.32
N ASP A 37 -11.68 8.59 -1.53
CA ASP A 37 -12.45 8.76 -2.77
C ASP A 37 -13.17 7.46 -3.22
N GLY A 38 -12.92 6.34 -2.55
CA GLY A 38 -13.51 5.06 -2.93
C GLY A 38 -12.84 3.86 -2.28
N GLU A 39 -12.86 2.73 -2.97
CA GLU A 39 -12.22 1.50 -2.54
C GLU A 39 -11.32 0.98 -3.67
N GLU A 40 -10.17 0.43 -3.33
CA GLU A 40 -9.20 -0.11 -4.28
C GLU A 40 -8.70 -1.47 -3.84
N SER A 41 -8.36 -2.36 -4.77
CA SER A 41 -7.80 -3.67 -4.41
C SER A 41 -6.31 -3.54 -4.10
N LEU A 42 -5.90 -4.07 -2.94
CA LEU A 42 -4.49 -4.05 -2.56
C LEU A 42 -3.63 -4.81 -3.56
N GLY A 43 -4.09 -5.96 -4.04
CA GLY A 43 -3.38 -6.75 -5.04
C GLY A 43 -3.24 -6.02 -6.38
N ARG A 44 -4.22 -5.17 -6.73
CA ARG A 44 -4.14 -4.32 -7.93
C ARG A 44 -3.01 -3.30 -7.77
N VAL A 45 -2.97 -2.58 -6.64
CA VAL A 45 -1.91 -1.60 -6.38
C VAL A 45 -0.54 -2.27 -6.40
N ILE A 46 -0.38 -3.40 -5.71
CA ILE A 46 0.88 -4.14 -5.67
C ILE A 46 1.30 -4.61 -7.06
N SER A 47 0.35 -5.02 -7.90
CA SER A 47 0.66 -5.43 -9.29
C SER A 47 1.14 -4.29 -10.18
N GLU A 48 0.90 -3.03 -9.81
CA GLU A 48 1.43 -1.85 -10.51
C GLU A 48 2.83 -1.46 -10.03
N ILE A 49 3.25 -1.92 -8.85
CA ILE A 49 4.61 -1.73 -8.34
C ILE A 49 5.58 -2.57 -9.17
N ASN A 50 6.68 -1.96 -9.63
CA ASN A 50 7.68 -2.62 -10.51
C ASN A 50 8.81 -3.29 -9.72
N ASP A 51 8.74 -3.32 -8.38
CA ASP A 51 9.75 -3.91 -7.52
C ASP A 51 9.68 -5.44 -7.48
N GLU A 52 10.86 -6.06 -7.51
CA GLU A 52 11.02 -7.51 -7.54
C GLU A 52 10.76 -8.14 -6.16
N SER A 53 11.08 -7.42 -5.08
CA SER A 53 10.85 -7.85 -3.70
C SER A 53 11.00 -6.69 -2.72
N PHE A 54 10.24 -6.73 -1.63
CA PHE A 54 10.28 -5.76 -0.55
C PHE A 54 11.10 -6.28 0.62
N GLY A 55 11.98 -5.42 1.14
CA GLY A 55 12.82 -5.73 2.31
C GLY A 55 12.11 -5.54 3.65
N SER A 56 11.01 -4.79 3.69
CA SER A 56 10.27 -4.49 4.93
C SER A 56 8.83 -4.05 4.67
N ALA A 57 7.99 -4.10 5.72
CA ALA A 57 6.62 -3.62 5.69
C ALA A 57 6.51 -2.13 5.35
N THR A 58 7.42 -1.32 5.89
CA THR A 58 7.50 0.11 5.58
C THR A 58 7.82 0.35 4.11
N GLU A 59 8.76 -0.40 3.54
CA GLU A 59 9.14 -0.25 2.12
C GLU A 59 7.97 -0.57 1.19
N LEU A 60 7.26 -1.67 1.45
CA LEU A 60 6.05 -2.03 0.71
C LEU A 60 4.93 -1.00 0.88
N GLU A 61 4.75 -0.49 2.11
CA GLU A 61 3.79 0.57 2.40
C GLU A 61 4.07 1.83 1.58
N GLU A 62 5.32 2.32 1.59
CA GLU A 62 5.75 3.49 0.83
C GLU A 62 5.46 3.35 -0.66
N GLU A 63 5.74 2.19 -1.24
CA GLU A 63 5.45 1.91 -2.65
C GLU A 63 3.94 1.86 -2.94
N ILE A 64 3.13 1.31 -2.03
CA ILE A 64 1.67 1.36 -2.13
C ILE A 64 1.18 2.81 -2.12
N TYR A 65 1.66 3.65 -1.19
CA TYR A 65 1.29 5.06 -1.14
C TYR A 65 1.75 5.83 -2.39
N ALA A 66 2.92 5.51 -2.94
CA ALA A 66 3.46 6.13 -4.15
C ALA A 66 2.65 5.77 -5.41
N ASN A 67 2.05 4.58 -5.46
CA ASN A 67 1.23 4.11 -6.57
C ASN A 67 -0.26 4.44 -6.42
N LEU A 68 -0.71 4.85 -5.24
CA LEU A 68 -2.07 5.34 -5.03
C LEU A 68 -2.26 6.76 -5.58
N PRO A 69 -3.40 7.06 -6.23
CA PRO A 69 -3.67 8.41 -6.70
C PRO A 69 -3.74 9.37 -5.50
N THR A 70 -3.04 10.49 -5.62
CA THR A 70 -2.95 11.56 -4.59
C THR A 70 -4.30 12.09 -4.12
N GLU A 71 -5.36 11.94 -4.92
CA GLU A 71 -6.73 12.31 -4.54
C GLU A 71 -7.38 11.30 -3.58
N ALA A 72 -6.99 10.02 -3.65
CA ALA A 72 -7.59 8.94 -2.88
C ALA A 72 -7.03 8.78 -1.45
N VAL A 73 -5.82 9.30 -1.21
CA VAL A 73 -5.21 9.37 0.14
C VAL A 73 -5.81 10.49 1.01
N GLY A 74 -6.65 11.36 0.44
CA GLY A 74 -6.98 12.65 1.05
C GLY A 74 -5.78 13.59 0.89
N GLU A 75 -6.03 14.88 0.66
CA GLU A 75 -5.02 15.83 0.17
C GLU A 75 -3.60 15.60 0.74
N PRO A 76 -2.55 15.64 -0.10
CA PRO A 76 -1.17 15.62 0.35
C PRO A 76 -0.93 16.93 1.12
N GLY A 77 -1.29 16.92 2.39
CA GLY A 77 -1.03 17.99 3.35
C GLY A 77 0.43 18.02 3.78
N GLN A 78 1.36 17.62 2.92
CA GLN A 78 2.77 17.99 2.98
C GLN A 78 3.22 18.36 1.56
N SER A 79 2.54 19.33 0.95
CA SER A 79 3.24 20.23 0.03
C SER A 79 4.45 20.79 0.77
N GLU A 80 5.62 20.62 0.17
CA GLU A 80 6.91 21.08 0.63
C GLU A 80 6.87 22.56 1.10
N GLY A 81 7.59 22.85 2.18
CA GLY A 81 7.73 24.20 2.72
C GLY A 81 8.95 24.32 3.63
N ASP A 82 10.11 24.53 3.01
CA ASP A 82 11.34 25.12 3.55
C ASP A 82 11.13 26.08 4.75
N ALA A 83 11.93 25.90 5.81
CA ALA A 83 12.52 26.97 6.63
C ALA A 83 13.73 26.47 7.44
#